data_AF-A0A1F8F5F5-F1
#
_entry.id   AF-A0A1F8F5F5-F1
#
_cell.length_a   1.000
_cell.length_b   1.000
_cell.length_c   1.000
_cell.angle_alpha   90.00
_cell.angle_beta   90.00
_cell.angle_gamma   90.00
#
_symmetry.space_group_name_H-M   'P 1'
#
loop_
_entity.id
_entity.type
_entity.pdbx_description
1 polymer ?
#
loop_
_entity_poly.entity_id
_entity_poly.type
_entity_poly.pdbx_seq_one_letter_code
_entity_poly.pdbx_strand_id
1 'polypeptide(L)'
;MTKEKSTKPESIMDDPKFNPFISGDDEVIEQHLEASYEIIDNLIELAKKDKVLVKITHNKAKDTWKGEMIFKASGNIAYFTDIPVDVQVLMNKVLDSGLTPEYVEE
;
A
#
# COMPACT_ATOMS: atom_id res chain seq x y z
N MET A 1 -22.28 31.90 -12.46
CA MET A 1 -20.95 31.28 -12.25
C MET A 1 -20.84 30.92 -10.77
N THR A 2 -21.20 29.68 -10.42
CA THR A 2 -21.07 29.15 -9.06
C THR A 2 -19.67 28.56 -8.91
N LYS A 3 -18.88 29.06 -7.95
CA LYS A 3 -17.57 28.52 -7.62
C LYS A 3 -17.76 27.25 -6.80
N GLU A 4 -17.37 26.10 -7.34
CA GLU A 4 -17.25 24.87 -6.57
C GLU A 4 -16.11 25.04 -5.55
N LYS A 5 -16.45 24.89 -4.26
CA LYS A 5 -15.48 24.75 -3.19
C LYS A 5 -14.89 23.36 -3.30
N SER A 6 -13.64 23.28 -3.75
CA SER A 6 -12.83 22.07 -3.59
C SER A 6 -12.57 21.86 -2.10
N THR A 7 -13.30 20.92 -1.50
CA THR A 7 -13.00 20.40 -0.17
C THR A 7 -11.94 19.32 -0.33
N LYS A 8 -10.72 19.64 0.11
CA LYS A 8 -9.65 18.67 0.36
C LYS A 8 -10.23 17.50 1.20
N PRO A 9 -9.97 16.23 0.87
CA PRO A 9 -10.45 15.13 1.69
C PRO A 9 -9.90 15.27 3.11
N GLU A 10 -10.79 15.23 4.10
CA GLU A 10 -10.42 15.25 5.52
C GLU A 10 -9.71 13.94 5.86
N SER A 11 -8.61 14.06 6.62
CA SER A 11 -7.81 12.91 7.03
C SER A 11 -8.60 12.09 8.04
N ILE A 12 -8.86 10.82 7.74
CA ILE A 12 -9.49 9.88 8.68
C ILE A 12 -8.64 9.65 9.93
N MET A 13 -7.36 10.07 9.91
CA MET A 13 -6.44 10.01 11.05
C MET A 13 -6.81 11.01 12.16
N ASP A 14 -7.68 11.98 11.86
CA ASP A 14 -8.13 12.99 12.82
C ASP A 14 -9.45 12.58 13.52
N ASP A 15 -10.05 11.43 13.19
CA ASP A 15 -11.26 10.94 13.86
C ASP A 15 -10.89 10.24 15.19
N PRO A 16 -11.24 10.81 16.37
CA PRO A 16 -10.94 10.20 17.67
C PRO A 16 -11.68 8.87 17.92
N LYS A 17 -12.60 8.46 17.04
CA LYS A 17 -13.24 7.13 17.05
C LYS A 17 -12.52 6.10 16.18
N PHE A 18 -11.56 6.53 15.35
CA PHE A 18 -10.66 5.61 14.66
C PHE A 18 -9.63 5.09 15.67
N ASN A 19 -10.02 4.02 16.38
CA ASN A 19 -9.11 3.19 17.13
C ASN A 19 -8.86 1.91 16.32
N PRO A 20 -7.76 1.79 15.57
CA PRO A 20 -7.48 0.59 14.77
C PRO A 20 -7.20 -0.64 15.66
N PHE A 21 -7.06 -0.44 16.97
CA PHE A 21 -6.81 -1.47 17.98
C PHE A 21 -8.12 -1.89 18.68
N ILE A 22 -8.95 -2.69 17.99
CA ILE A 22 -10.04 -3.43 18.65
C ILE A 22 -9.45 -4.76 19.10
N SER A 23 -9.35 -4.90 20.42
CA SER A 23 -8.68 -5.97 21.18
C SER A 23 -9.01 -7.39 20.70
N GLY A 24 -7.99 -8.06 20.18
CA GLY A 24 -7.98 -9.48 19.86
C GLY A 24 -6.62 -9.87 19.28
N ASP A 25 -5.70 -10.32 20.15
CA ASP A 25 -4.35 -10.81 19.82
C ASP A 25 -3.40 -9.82 19.13
N ASP A 26 -3.12 -8.70 19.80
CA ASP A 26 -2.18 -7.65 19.34
C ASP A 26 -0.81 -8.23 18.91
N GLU A 27 -0.31 -9.26 19.60
CA GLU A 27 0.99 -9.90 19.31
C GLU A 27 0.98 -10.71 17.99
N VAL A 28 -0.15 -11.32 17.62
CA VAL A 28 -0.29 -12.08 16.36
C VAL A 28 -0.39 -11.13 15.17
N ILE A 29 -1.07 -9.99 15.36
CA ILE A 29 -1.15 -8.93 14.36
C ILE A 29 0.23 -8.30 14.17
N GLU A 30 0.95 -7.99 15.25
CA GLU A 30 2.31 -7.44 15.19
C GLU A 30 3.29 -8.38 14.46
N GLN A 31 3.28 -9.68 14.78
CA GLN A 31 4.13 -10.67 14.10
C GLN A 31 3.80 -10.79 12.60
N HIS A 32 2.51 -10.72 12.24
CA HIS A 32 2.09 -10.74 10.84
C HIS A 32 2.58 -9.50 10.06
N LEU A 33 2.54 -8.33 10.71
CA LEU A 33 3.03 -7.08 10.14
C LEU A 33 4.55 -7.11 9.97
N GLU A 34 5.30 -7.59 10.96
CA GLU A 34 6.77 -7.70 10.88
C GLU A 34 7.21 -8.61 9.72
N ALA A 35 6.61 -9.80 9.60
CA ALA A 35 6.92 -10.73 8.51
C ALA A 35 6.58 -10.15 7.13
N SER A 36 5.47 -9.42 7.02
CA SER A 36 5.06 -8.75 5.78
C SER A 36 6.03 -7.63 5.40
N TYR A 37 6.52 -6.86 6.38
CA TYR A 37 7.50 -5.79 6.15
C TYR A 37 8.86 -6.31 5.71
N GLU A 38 9.34 -7.43 6.26
CA GLU A 38 10.60 -8.04 5.83
C GLU A 38 10.52 -8.50 4.37
N ILE A 39 9.40 -9.10 3.95
CA ILE A 39 9.19 -9.50 2.55
C ILE A 39 9.17 -8.27 1.64
N ILE A 40 8.44 -7.21 2.01
CA ILE A 40 8.40 -5.96 1.23
C ILE A 40 9.80 -5.37 1.07
N ASP A 41 10.58 -5.29 2.15
CA ASP A 41 11.93 -4.72 2.12
C ASP A 41 12.86 -5.52 1.18
N ASN A 42 12.81 -6.85 1.25
CA ASN A 42 13.55 -7.72 0.33
C ASN A 42 13.13 -7.53 -1.13
N LEU A 43 11.83 -7.38 -1.40
CA LEU A 43 11.31 -7.16 -2.75
C LEU A 43 11.64 -5.74 -3.27
N ILE A 44 11.76 -4.74 -2.40
CA ILE A 44 12.21 -3.40 -2.77
C ILE A 44 13.67 -3.43 -3.21
N GLU A 45 14.54 -4.18 -2.55
CA GLU A 45 15.93 -4.38 -2.99
C GLU A 45 16.02 -5.03 -4.38
N LEU A 46 15.05 -5.88 -4.73
CA LEU A 46 14.93 -6.43 -6.08
C LEU A 46 14.33 -5.42 -7.07
N ALA A 47 13.43 -4.56 -6.64
CA ALA A 47 12.87 -3.47 -7.45
C ALA A 47 13.96 -2.44 -7.83
N LYS A 48 14.86 -2.09 -6.90
CA LYS A 48 16.06 -1.26 -7.16
C LYS A 48 16.98 -1.86 -8.23
N LYS A 49 16.97 -3.19 -8.38
CA LYS A 49 17.75 -3.93 -9.40
C LYS A 49 16.95 -4.19 -10.68
N ASP A 50 15.80 -3.53 -10.84
CA ASP A 50 14.89 -3.68 -11.98
C ASP A 50 14.39 -5.12 -12.17
N LYS A 51 14.28 -5.89 -11.08
CA LYS A 51 13.77 -7.29 -11.11
C LYS A 51 12.32 -7.41 -10.69
N VAL A 52 11.83 -6.44 -9.92
CA VAL A 52 10.45 -6.37 -9.43
C VAL A 52 9.83 -5.06 -9.90
N LEU A 53 8.60 -5.15 -10.41
CA LEU A 53 7.71 -4.02 -10.63
C LEU A 53 6.84 -3.86 -9.39
N VAL A 54 6.70 -2.64 -8.89
CA VAL A 54 5.69 -2.31 -7.88
C VAL A 54 4.54 -1.61 -8.56
N LYS A 55 3.32 -2.11 -8.36
CA LYS A 55 2.10 -1.60 -8.95
C LYS A 55 1.08 -1.29 -7.86
N ILE A 56 0.53 -0.09 -7.88
CA ILE A 56 -0.57 0.35 -7.02
C ILE A 56 -1.79 0.59 -7.89
N THR A 57 -2.92 -0.05 -7.55
CA THR A 57 -4.15 0.08 -8.31
C THR A 57 -5.27 0.65 -7.45
N HIS A 58 -5.98 1.66 -7.95
CA HIS A 58 -7.20 2.20 -7.36
C HIS A 58 -8.41 1.72 -8.15
N ASN A 59 -9.29 0.94 -7.51
CA ASN A 59 -10.60 0.63 -8.06
C ASN A 59 -11.57 1.75 -7.70
N LYS A 60 -11.91 2.62 -8.65
CA LYS A 60 -12.75 3.80 -8.41
C LYS A 60 -14.19 3.45 -8.08
N ALA A 61 -14.70 2.38 -8.64
CA ALA A 61 -16.09 1.96 -8.44
C ALA A 61 -16.36 1.53 -6.98
N LYS A 62 -15.34 0.98 -6.32
CA LYS A 62 -15.42 0.49 -4.93
C LYS A 62 -14.66 1.35 -3.93
N ASP A 63 -13.90 2.33 -4.41
CA ASP A 63 -12.96 3.13 -3.63
C ASP A 63 -11.97 2.27 -2.81
N THR A 64 -11.43 1.23 -3.45
CA THR A 64 -10.48 0.31 -2.82
C THR A 64 -9.12 0.37 -3.52
N TRP A 65 -8.06 0.16 -2.75
CA TRP A 65 -6.70 0.16 -3.25
C TRP A 65 -6.07 -1.23 -3.09
N LYS A 66 -5.25 -1.65 -4.05
CA LYS A 66 -4.44 -2.86 -3.97
C LYS A 66 -2.99 -2.57 -4.37
N GLY A 67 -2.05 -3.26 -3.73
CA GLY A 67 -0.62 -3.21 -4.00
C GLY A 67 -0.12 -4.57 -4.49
N GLU A 68 0.66 -4.56 -5.57
CA GLU A 68 1.25 -5.74 -6.18
C GLU A 68 2.75 -5.53 -6.37
N MET A 69 3.55 -6.54 -6.02
CA MET A 69 4.96 -6.62 -6.41
C MET A 69 5.14 -7.80 -7.35
N ILE A 70 5.58 -7.54 -8.58
CA ILE A 70 5.55 -8.49 -9.69
C ILE A 70 6.99 -8.75 -10.16
N PHE A 71 7.41 -10.02 -10.21
CA PHE A 71 8.68 -10.37 -10.80
C PHE A 71 8.66 -10.14 -12.30
N LYS A 72 9.47 -9.20 -12.81
CA LYS A 72 9.48 -8.83 -14.23
C LYS A 72 9.83 -9.99 -15.17
N ALA A 73 10.65 -10.93 -14.71
CA ALA A 73 11.09 -12.06 -15.53
C ALA A 73 9.99 -13.09 -15.81
N SER A 74 9.06 -13.30 -14.86
CA SER A 74 8.00 -14.32 -14.96
C SER A 74 6.60 -13.74 -15.07
N GLY A 75 6.39 -12.49 -14.68
CA GLY A 75 5.06 -11.90 -14.51
C GLY A 75 4.32 -12.40 -13.27
N ASN A 76 4.95 -13.23 -12.43
CA ASN A 76 4.32 -13.75 -11.22
C ASN A 76 4.26 -12.67 -10.13
N ILE A 77 3.14 -12.64 -9.40
CA ILE A 77 2.97 -11.80 -8.22
C ILE A 77 3.77 -12.42 -7.07
N ALA A 78 4.75 -11.66 -6.58
CA ALA A 78 5.58 -12.00 -5.43
C ALA A 78 4.92 -11.61 -4.10
N TYR A 79 4.17 -10.52 -4.12
CA TYR A 79 3.45 -9.98 -2.98
C TYR A 79 2.17 -9.29 -3.45
N PHE A 80 1.09 -9.49 -2.70
CA PHE A 80 -0.21 -8.88 -2.94
C PHE A 80 -0.78 -8.44 -1.59
N THR A 81 -1.36 -7.24 -1.56
CA THR A 81 -2.21 -6.79 -0.47
C THR A 81 -3.33 -5.89 -0.99
N ASP A 82 -4.52 -6.06 -0.43
CA ASP A 82 -5.67 -5.16 -0.58
C ASP A 82 -6.06 -4.52 0.77
N ILE A 83 -5.23 -4.71 1.80
CA ILE A 83 -5.40 -4.10 3.10
C ILE A 83 -4.91 -2.64 3.03
N PRO A 84 -5.74 -1.63 3.34
CA PRO A 84 -5.38 -0.23 3.15
C PRO A 84 -4.09 0.21 3.86
N VAL A 85 -3.84 -0.28 5.08
CA VAL A 85 -2.63 0.06 5.83
C VAL A 85 -1.37 -0.51 5.16
N ASP A 86 -1.41 -1.74 4.68
CA ASP A 86 -0.27 -2.36 4.00
C ASP A 86 0.01 -1.71 2.65
N VAL A 87 -1.03 -1.32 1.91
CA VAL A 87 -0.89 -0.57 0.65
C VAL A 87 -0.18 0.76 0.92
N GLN A 88 -0.54 1.45 2.00
CA GLN A 88 0.12 2.70 2.40
C GLN A 88 1.58 2.48 2.78
N VAL A 89 1.88 1.43 3.56
CA VAL A 89 3.26 1.08 3.95
C VAL A 89 4.10 0.74 2.73
N LEU A 90 3.58 -0.09 1.82
CA LEU A 90 4.24 -0.42 0.55
C LEU A 90 4.56 0.85 -0.24
N MET A 91 3.57 1.73 -0.44
CA MET A 91 3.75 2.98 -1.17
C MET A 91 4.83 3.87 -0.54
N ASN A 92 4.79 4.06 0.78
CA ASN A 92 5.78 4.87 1.49
C ASN A 92 7.19 4.28 1.36
N LYS A 93 7.36 2.98 1.63
CA LYS A 93 8.67 2.32 1.52
C LYS A 93 9.25 2.42 0.10
N VAL A 94 8.41 2.30 -0.92
CA VAL A 94 8.83 2.42 -2.32
C VAL A 94 9.28 3.84 -2.64
N LEU A 95 8.51 4.85 -2.23
CA LEU A 95 8.88 6.26 -2.42
C LEU A 95 10.14 6.64 -1.63
N ASP A 96 10.26 6.20 -0.38
CA ASP A 96 11.42 6.42 0.49
C ASP A 96 12.68 5.74 -0.07
N SER A 97 12.51 4.66 -0.83
CA SER A 97 13.61 3.97 -1.53
C SER A 97 14.06 4.68 -2.83
N GLY A 98 13.40 5.78 -3.21
CA GLY A 98 13.67 6.54 -4.43
C GLY A 98 13.07 5.91 -5.70
N LEU A 99 12.17 4.95 -5.55
CA LEU A 99 11.46 4.29 -6.65
C LEU A 99 10.09 4.93 -6.86
N THR A 100 9.58 4.83 -8.09
CA THR A 100 8.21 5.25 -8.42
C THR A 100 7.38 4.00 -8.75
N PRO A 101 6.30 3.72 -8.01
CA PRO A 101 5.41 2.61 -8.36
C PRO A 101 4.62 2.95 -9.62
N GLU A 102 4.20 1.92 -10.35
CA GLU A 102 3.23 2.06 -11.43
C GLU A 102 1.83 2.26 -10.84
N TYR A 103 1.24 3.42 -11.10
CA TYR A 103 -0.14 3.70 -10.69
C TYR A 103 -1.12 3.34 -11.80
N VAL A 104 -2.13 2.55 -11.45
CA VAL A 104 -3.21 2.16 -12.36
C VAL A 104 -4.55 2.53 -11.74
N GLU A 105 -5.45 3.07 -12.56
CA GLU A 105 -6.84 3.30 -12.18
C GLU A 105 -7.72 2.28 -12.91
N GLU A 106 -8.59 1.60 -12.16
CA GLU A 106 -9.58 0.61 -12.62
C GLU A 106 -11.03 1.10 -12.37
#